data_AF-A0A9D5MAM3-F1
#
_entry.id   AF-A0A9D5MAM3-F1
#
_cell.length_a   1.000
_cell.length_b   1.000
_cell.length_c   1.000
_cell.angle_alpha   90.00
_cell.angle_beta   90.00
_cell.angle_gamma   90.00
#
_symmetry.space_group_name_H-M   'P 1'
#
loop_
_entity.id
_entity.type
_entity.pdbx_description
1 polymer ?
#
loop_
_entity_poly.entity_id
_entity_poly.type
_entity_poly.pdbx_seq_one_letter_code
_entity_poly.pdbx_strand_id
1 'polypeptide(L)'
;MRGNRFLFCNVAWMEHYDLALYPDDRPKHGGAYVSNTGEAYEDMNFHRFEDGFFYGFVESGYHGETANQADAKQLRIENLDSSLAKAEEARDVTVVFCAHSDDLNNTVIVGWYNNATVLRRRRQRADGHIYNLISAEAVVLPVSARVFCIPRASRAGIGFGQSNVWYAAKNSSASLVNAVREYTENPYEDFSEGQIRISVDQWRELIRNGVLNERDLGFLAKFYAAPGHATTCLELTKIEGKKPNAYNAIPKSIGIKVNEALSLPVMKWKKSDQKLFFPIFFLDRVIKGHLIEWCLRPELVLAMEAECPELIGRTVQQVNRQEEAWCGSLTNEEIYERARKSATYVPSAYEVKTVQYSRNGNITLAARRRAGGTCQLCGKVPFYDPKGEAYLEVHHIIPLADGGPDTLENVAALCPNCHRKMHVLKDKQDIQTLLEKAR
;
A
#
# COMPACT_ATOMS: atom_id res chain seq x y z
N MET A 1 15.27 -12.15 21.18
CA MET A 1 15.25 -11.30 19.96
C MET A 1 14.57 -12.12 18.89
N ARG A 2 13.45 -11.66 18.30
CA ARG A 2 12.78 -12.38 17.20
C ARG A 2 13.76 -12.52 16.01
N GLY A 3 13.66 -13.63 15.27
CA GLY A 3 14.55 -13.96 14.17
C GLY A 3 14.76 -12.82 13.16
N ASN A 4 16.00 -12.65 12.70
CA ASN A 4 16.34 -11.65 11.68
C ASN A 4 15.97 -12.10 10.25
N ARG A 5 15.47 -13.34 10.07
CA ARG A 5 15.22 -13.95 8.76
C ARG A 5 13.73 -13.96 8.44
N PHE A 6 13.36 -13.47 7.27
CA PHE A 6 12.00 -13.48 6.75
C PHE A 6 11.91 -14.36 5.51
N LEU A 7 10.90 -15.22 5.48
CA LEU A 7 10.52 -15.99 4.30
C LEU A 7 9.10 -15.61 3.92
N PHE A 8 8.90 -15.12 2.71
CA PHE A 8 7.58 -14.81 2.19
C PHE A 8 7.10 -15.95 1.30
N CYS A 9 5.90 -16.45 1.58
CA CYS A 9 5.28 -17.58 0.92
C CYS A 9 3.98 -17.11 0.25
N ASN A 10 3.91 -17.17 -1.08
CA ASN A 10 2.72 -16.91 -1.85
C ASN A 10 1.91 -18.21 -1.96
N VAL A 11 0.68 -18.19 -1.43
CA VAL A 11 -0.24 -19.32 -1.35
C VAL A 11 -1.60 -18.96 -1.98
N ALA A 12 -2.44 -19.96 -2.23
CA ALA A 12 -3.83 -19.75 -2.58
C ALA A 12 -4.57 -18.94 -1.50
N TRP A 13 -5.52 -18.11 -1.90
CA TRP A 13 -6.37 -17.36 -0.99
C TRP A 13 -7.42 -18.27 -0.34
N MET A 14 -7.49 -18.25 0.99
CA MET A 14 -8.49 -18.93 1.83
C MET A 14 -8.88 -18.06 3.04
N GLU A 15 -10.04 -18.25 3.65
CA GLU A 15 -10.48 -17.46 4.81
C GLU A 15 -9.81 -17.91 6.12
N HIS A 16 -9.63 -19.22 6.31
CA HIS A 16 -9.24 -19.84 7.58
C HIS A 16 -7.96 -20.68 7.49
N TYR A 17 -7.70 -21.33 6.35
CA TYR A 17 -6.57 -22.25 6.17
C TYR A 17 -6.53 -23.37 7.23
N ASP A 18 -7.71 -23.84 7.64
CA ASP A 18 -7.91 -24.97 8.53
C ASP A 18 -9.15 -25.73 8.08
N LEU A 19 -9.02 -26.56 7.03
CA LEU A 19 -10.14 -27.33 6.49
C LEU A 19 -10.73 -28.34 7.47
N ALA A 20 -9.97 -28.78 8.49
CA ALA A 20 -10.52 -29.68 9.50
C ALA A 20 -11.60 -28.98 10.34
N LEU A 21 -11.44 -27.68 10.62
CA LEU A 21 -12.45 -26.87 11.31
C LEU A 21 -13.43 -26.18 10.35
N TYR A 22 -12.99 -25.85 9.13
CA TYR A 22 -13.74 -25.09 8.14
C TYR A 22 -13.77 -25.83 6.80
N PRO A 23 -14.53 -26.93 6.68
CA PRO A 23 -14.50 -27.81 5.51
C PRO A 23 -15.05 -27.18 4.24
N ASP A 24 -15.62 -25.98 4.31
CA ASP A 24 -16.16 -25.22 3.17
C ASP A 24 -15.22 -24.08 2.71
N ASP A 25 -14.07 -23.88 3.36
CA ASP A 25 -13.09 -22.88 2.98
C ASP A 25 -12.36 -23.33 1.70
N ARG A 26 -12.70 -22.75 0.54
CA ARG A 26 -12.17 -23.19 -0.76
C ARG A 26 -11.02 -22.29 -1.23
N PRO A 27 -9.89 -22.86 -1.68
CA PRO A 27 -8.77 -22.10 -2.20
C PRO A 27 -9.10 -21.36 -3.51
N LYS A 28 -8.61 -20.12 -3.64
CA LYS A 28 -8.65 -19.31 -4.87
C LYS A 28 -7.24 -18.93 -5.29
N HIS A 29 -7.00 -18.70 -6.59
CA HIS A 29 -5.72 -18.21 -7.12
C HIS A 29 -4.48 -19.13 -6.92
N GLY A 30 -4.66 -20.40 -6.56
CA GLY A 30 -3.56 -21.36 -6.34
C GLY A 30 -2.99 -22.02 -7.61
N GLY A 31 -3.20 -21.42 -8.79
CA GLY A 31 -2.72 -21.93 -10.07
C GLY A 31 -3.56 -23.09 -10.63
N ALA A 32 -2.99 -23.80 -11.62
CA ALA A 32 -3.70 -24.82 -12.40
C ALA A 32 -4.14 -26.03 -11.56
N TYR A 33 -3.36 -26.43 -10.54
CA TYR A 33 -3.74 -27.54 -9.66
C TYR A 33 -5.04 -27.22 -8.92
N VAL A 34 -5.06 -26.12 -8.17
CA VAL A 34 -6.28 -25.64 -7.47
C VAL A 34 -7.45 -25.45 -8.43
N SER A 35 -7.20 -24.92 -9.63
CA SER A 35 -8.24 -24.71 -10.64
C SER A 35 -8.85 -26.03 -11.15
N ASN A 36 -8.06 -27.12 -11.17
CA ASN A 36 -8.46 -28.41 -11.70
C ASN A 36 -9.03 -29.36 -10.63
N THR A 37 -8.51 -29.30 -9.40
CA THR A 37 -8.87 -30.23 -8.32
C THR A 37 -9.76 -29.61 -7.26
N GLY A 38 -9.72 -28.28 -7.10
CA GLY A 38 -10.35 -27.58 -5.97
C GLY A 38 -9.61 -27.75 -4.63
N GLU A 39 -8.47 -28.45 -4.63
CA GLU A 39 -7.66 -28.76 -3.45
C GLU A 39 -6.35 -27.98 -3.47
N ALA A 40 -5.81 -27.64 -2.30
CA ALA A 40 -4.52 -26.95 -2.19
C ALA A 40 -3.73 -27.53 -1.01
N TYR A 41 -2.46 -27.87 -1.19
CA TYR A 41 -1.66 -28.43 -0.08
C TYR A 41 -1.44 -27.45 1.08
N GLU A 42 -1.66 -26.15 0.84
CA GLU A 42 -1.65 -25.08 1.85
C GLU A 42 -2.95 -24.95 2.67
N ASP A 43 -3.98 -25.75 2.41
CA ASP A 43 -5.32 -25.65 3.01
C ASP A 43 -5.38 -25.90 4.52
N MET A 44 -4.33 -26.50 5.07
CA MET A 44 -4.14 -26.79 6.49
C MET A 44 -3.00 -25.98 7.11
N ASN A 45 -2.53 -24.91 6.45
CA ASN A 45 -1.41 -24.09 6.92
C ASN A 45 -1.63 -23.46 8.30
N PHE A 46 -2.86 -23.32 8.79
CA PHE A 46 -3.13 -22.80 10.13
C PHE A 46 -3.91 -23.78 11.00
N HIS A 47 -3.94 -25.06 10.61
CA HIS A 47 -4.42 -26.13 11.47
C HIS A 47 -3.39 -26.46 12.56
N ARG A 48 -3.83 -26.41 13.82
CA ARG A 48 -3.01 -26.81 14.96
C ARG A 48 -3.21 -28.29 15.25
N PHE A 49 -2.19 -29.10 15.00
CA PHE A 49 -2.24 -30.54 15.23
C PHE A 49 -2.18 -30.87 16.73
N GLU A 50 -2.53 -32.12 17.07
CA GLU A 50 -2.59 -32.61 18.46
C GLU A 50 -1.25 -32.49 19.22
N ASP A 51 -0.12 -32.54 18.49
CA ASP A 51 1.23 -32.35 19.03
C ASP A 51 1.53 -30.88 19.39
N GLY A 52 0.60 -29.97 19.13
CA GLY A 52 0.68 -28.55 19.44
C GLY A 52 1.37 -27.70 18.37
N PHE A 53 1.79 -28.30 17.25
CA PHE A 53 2.48 -27.62 16.15
C PHE A 53 1.58 -27.39 14.93
N PHE A 54 1.99 -26.41 14.13
CA PHE A 54 1.49 -26.12 12.79
C PHE A 54 2.51 -26.65 11.78
N TYR A 55 2.01 -27.36 10.77
CA TYR A 55 2.83 -27.97 9.72
C TYR A 55 2.46 -27.36 8.37
N GLY A 56 3.10 -26.23 8.07
CA GLY A 56 2.80 -25.45 6.88
C GLY A 56 3.49 -25.97 5.62
N PHE A 57 2.88 -25.63 4.48
CA PHE A 57 3.37 -25.93 3.15
C PHE A 57 3.41 -24.67 2.28
N VAL A 58 4.46 -24.57 1.48
CA VAL A 58 4.55 -23.68 0.33
C VAL A 58 5.16 -24.45 -0.85
N GLU A 59 4.58 -24.32 -2.04
CA GLU A 59 5.09 -25.00 -3.23
C GLU A 59 6.40 -24.37 -3.70
N SER A 60 7.44 -25.20 -3.87
CA SER A 60 8.77 -24.81 -4.35
C SER A 60 8.94 -25.01 -5.86
N GLY A 61 7.95 -25.62 -6.51
CA GLY A 61 7.92 -25.95 -7.93
C GLY A 61 8.60 -27.29 -8.23
N TYR A 62 8.60 -27.70 -9.50
CA TYR A 62 9.08 -29.02 -9.93
C TYR A 62 10.19 -28.91 -10.99
N HIS A 63 11.09 -29.88 -11.00
CA HIS A 63 12.05 -30.12 -12.07
C HIS A 63 11.34 -30.87 -13.21
N GLY A 64 10.92 -30.14 -14.25
CA GLY A 64 10.16 -30.70 -15.37
C GLY A 64 8.72 -30.16 -15.43
N GLU A 65 7.94 -30.68 -16.38
CA GLU A 65 6.57 -30.21 -16.65
C GLU A 65 5.52 -30.89 -15.76
N THR A 66 5.83 -32.05 -15.16
CA THR A 66 4.91 -32.85 -14.35
C THR A 66 5.15 -32.66 -12.85
N ALA A 67 4.07 -32.47 -12.08
CA ALA A 67 4.10 -32.29 -10.64
C ALA A 67 4.25 -33.62 -9.87
N ASN A 68 5.43 -34.23 -9.91
CA ASN A 68 5.74 -35.47 -9.19
C ASN A 68 6.55 -35.22 -7.91
N GLN A 69 6.30 -35.99 -6.85
CA GLN A 69 6.91 -35.72 -5.55
C GLN A 69 8.44 -35.82 -5.55
N ALA A 70 8.98 -36.76 -6.33
CA ALA A 70 10.42 -36.96 -6.52
C ALA A 70 11.12 -35.77 -7.21
N ASP A 71 10.39 -35.00 -8.01
CA ASP A 71 10.92 -33.91 -8.82
C ASP A 71 10.73 -32.53 -8.16
N ALA A 72 10.21 -32.47 -6.94
CA ALA A 72 10.03 -31.21 -6.25
C ALA A 72 11.35 -30.50 -5.99
N LYS A 73 11.39 -29.22 -6.35
CA LYS A 73 12.52 -28.33 -6.09
C LYS A 73 12.70 -28.16 -4.60
N GLN A 74 13.92 -27.89 -4.20
CA GLN A 74 14.26 -27.60 -2.82
C GLN A 74 14.09 -26.12 -2.52
N LEU A 75 13.70 -25.79 -1.29
CA LEU A 75 13.81 -24.41 -0.80
C LEU A 75 15.29 -24.04 -0.69
N ARG A 76 15.64 -22.89 -1.26
CA ARG A 76 16.99 -22.32 -1.23
C ARG A 76 17.22 -21.56 0.09
N ILE A 77 17.23 -22.28 1.21
CA ILE A 77 17.37 -21.66 2.55
C ILE A 77 18.70 -20.91 2.75
N GLU A 78 19.71 -21.19 1.92
CA GLU A 78 20.94 -20.39 1.83
C GLU A 78 20.70 -18.92 1.45
N ASN A 79 19.55 -18.61 0.84
CA ASN A 79 19.15 -17.24 0.54
C ASN A 79 18.59 -16.52 1.77
N LEU A 80 18.24 -17.21 2.86
CA LEU A 80 17.93 -16.58 4.15
C LEU A 80 19.22 -16.20 4.89
N ASP A 81 20.24 -17.06 4.77
CA ASP A 81 21.55 -16.88 5.37
C ASP A 81 22.55 -17.79 4.66
N SER A 82 23.62 -17.21 4.12
CA SER A 82 24.64 -17.93 3.35
C SER A 82 25.31 -19.07 4.13
N SER A 83 25.33 -19.02 5.46
CA SER A 83 25.87 -20.09 6.31
C SER A 83 25.05 -21.40 6.22
N LEU A 84 23.81 -21.33 5.74
CA LEU A 84 22.89 -22.47 5.62
C LEU A 84 23.06 -23.25 4.30
N ALA A 85 24.12 -22.96 3.51
CA ALA A 85 24.39 -23.61 2.22
C ALA A 85 24.40 -25.15 2.26
N LYS A 86 24.81 -25.75 3.38
CA LYS A 86 24.85 -27.21 3.58
C LYS A 86 23.85 -27.71 4.63
N ALA A 87 23.01 -26.83 5.18
CA ALA A 87 22.02 -27.18 6.18
C ALA A 87 20.77 -27.77 5.51
N GLU A 88 20.07 -28.66 6.21
CA GLU A 88 18.78 -29.22 5.77
C GLU A 88 17.57 -28.42 6.30
N GLU A 89 17.80 -27.53 7.28
CA GLU A 89 16.76 -26.68 7.87
C GLU A 89 17.31 -25.32 8.30
N ALA A 90 16.42 -24.33 8.36
CA ALA A 90 16.67 -23.01 8.91
C ALA A 90 15.72 -22.77 10.07
N ARG A 91 16.26 -22.43 11.24
CA ARG A 91 15.47 -22.08 12.44
C ARG A 91 15.40 -20.57 12.65
N ASP A 92 14.51 -20.15 13.55
CA ASP A 92 14.28 -18.76 13.90
C ASP A 92 13.91 -17.89 12.68
N VAL A 93 13.00 -18.40 11.86
CA VAL A 93 12.50 -17.71 10.66
C VAL A 93 11.08 -17.21 10.92
N THR A 94 10.81 -15.95 10.62
CA THR A 94 9.44 -15.46 10.49
C THR A 94 8.95 -15.80 9.08
N VAL A 95 7.98 -16.71 8.99
CA VAL A 95 7.40 -17.13 7.70
C VAL A 95 6.11 -16.38 7.50
N VAL A 96 6.04 -15.54 6.47
CA VAL A 96 4.91 -14.66 6.16
C VAL A 96 4.14 -15.25 4.98
N PHE A 97 2.91 -15.67 5.23
CA PHE A 97 2.00 -16.16 4.21
C PHE A 97 1.30 -14.99 3.55
N CYS A 98 1.29 -15.01 2.21
CA CYS A 98 0.72 -13.97 1.37
C CYS A 98 -0.18 -14.61 0.32
N ALA A 99 -1.28 -13.95 -0.02
CA ALA A 99 -2.19 -14.44 -1.08
C ALA A 99 -2.76 -13.26 -1.86
N HIS A 100 -3.25 -13.53 -3.07
CA HIS A 100 -3.93 -12.52 -3.88
C HIS A 100 -5.35 -12.26 -3.34
N SER A 101 -5.65 -11.01 -3.02
CA SER A 101 -6.99 -10.54 -2.68
C SER A 101 -7.66 -10.00 -3.93
N ASP A 102 -8.86 -10.51 -4.24
CA ASP A 102 -9.69 -9.99 -5.32
C ASP A 102 -10.16 -8.57 -5.02
N ASP A 103 -10.58 -8.31 -3.77
CA ASP A 103 -11.08 -7.01 -3.34
C ASP A 103 -10.01 -5.93 -3.53
N LEU A 104 -8.80 -6.18 -3.06
CA LEU A 104 -7.68 -5.23 -3.16
C LEU A 104 -6.91 -5.30 -4.50
N ASN A 105 -7.21 -6.31 -5.33
CA ASN A 105 -6.46 -6.63 -6.55
C ASN A 105 -4.92 -6.63 -6.35
N ASN A 106 -4.49 -7.15 -5.20
CA ASN A 106 -3.08 -7.15 -4.79
C ASN A 106 -2.74 -8.37 -3.95
N THR A 107 -1.45 -8.69 -3.85
CA THR A 107 -0.99 -9.70 -2.89
C THR A 107 -0.93 -9.06 -1.49
N VAL A 108 -1.54 -9.69 -0.50
CA VAL A 108 -1.60 -9.21 0.88
C VAL A 108 -1.09 -10.28 1.86
N ILE A 109 -0.64 -9.86 3.03
CA ILE A 109 -0.33 -10.77 4.14
C ILE A 109 -1.64 -11.38 4.66
N VAL A 110 -1.69 -12.70 4.75
CA VAL A 110 -2.85 -13.45 5.29
C VAL A 110 -2.59 -14.02 6.68
N GLY A 111 -1.33 -14.15 7.06
CA GLY A 111 -0.90 -14.71 8.34
C GLY A 111 0.60 -14.96 8.36
N TRP A 112 1.11 -15.42 9.49
CA TRP A 112 2.53 -15.74 9.66
C TRP A 112 2.78 -16.79 10.73
N TYR A 113 3.94 -17.41 10.66
CA TYR A 113 4.53 -18.19 11.75
C TYR A 113 5.66 -17.39 12.40
N ASN A 114 5.73 -17.46 13.73
CA ASN A 114 6.87 -16.99 14.49
C ASN A 114 7.84 -18.14 14.77
N ASN A 115 9.14 -17.83 14.86
CA ASN A 115 10.19 -18.78 15.27
C ASN A 115 10.13 -20.12 14.50
N ALA A 116 9.75 -20.08 13.22
CA ALA A 116 9.51 -21.27 12.44
C ALA A 116 10.82 -21.98 12.07
N THR A 117 10.69 -23.28 11.85
CA THR A 117 11.70 -24.09 11.17
C THR A 117 11.28 -24.29 9.72
N VAL A 118 12.13 -23.84 8.78
CA VAL A 118 11.96 -23.99 7.34
C VAL A 118 12.83 -25.15 6.86
N LEU A 119 12.22 -26.15 6.23
CA LEU A 119 12.93 -27.32 5.73
C LEU A 119 13.35 -27.13 4.28
N ARG A 120 14.60 -27.49 3.94
CA ARG A 120 15.11 -27.46 2.56
C ARG A 120 14.28 -28.36 1.64
N ARG A 121 13.91 -29.54 2.14
CA ARG A 121 13.08 -30.53 1.46
C ARG A 121 11.77 -30.72 2.21
N ARG A 122 10.67 -30.82 1.48
CA ARG A 122 9.38 -31.18 2.05
C ARG A 122 9.42 -32.59 2.66
N ARG A 123 8.64 -32.78 3.71
CA ARG A 123 8.43 -34.05 4.41
C ARG A 123 6.94 -34.38 4.39
N GLN A 124 6.64 -35.62 4.78
CA GLN A 124 5.28 -36.11 4.90
C GLN A 124 5.10 -36.67 6.32
N ARG A 125 3.99 -36.30 6.97
CA ARG A 125 3.55 -36.87 8.25
C ARG A 125 2.97 -38.27 8.04
N ALA A 126 2.77 -39.01 9.12
CA ALA A 126 2.18 -40.35 9.07
C ALA A 126 0.74 -40.37 8.55
N ASP A 127 0.00 -39.27 8.73
CA ASP A 127 -1.35 -39.03 8.21
C ASP A 127 -1.37 -38.65 6.72
N GLY A 128 -0.20 -38.57 6.07
CA GLY A 128 -0.06 -38.18 4.68
C GLY A 128 0.11 -36.67 4.45
N HIS A 129 -0.02 -35.83 5.48
CA HIS A 129 0.11 -34.37 5.36
C HIS A 129 1.52 -33.95 4.96
N ILE A 130 1.65 -33.18 3.88
CA ILE A 130 2.93 -32.73 3.33
C ILE A 130 3.25 -31.35 3.89
N TYR A 131 4.50 -31.14 4.30
CA TYR A 131 4.92 -29.88 4.90
C TYR A 131 6.39 -29.57 4.62
N ASN A 132 6.73 -28.29 4.61
CA ASN A 132 8.12 -27.80 4.59
C ASN A 132 8.36 -26.64 5.57
N LEU A 133 7.38 -26.36 6.43
CA LEU A 133 7.40 -25.33 7.46
C LEU A 133 6.85 -25.93 8.76
N ILE A 134 7.46 -25.58 9.90
CA ILE A 134 7.00 -26.02 11.22
C ILE A 134 7.03 -24.84 12.18
N SER A 135 5.98 -24.63 12.97
CA SER A 135 6.00 -23.69 14.09
C SER A 135 5.06 -24.11 15.22
N ALA A 136 5.34 -23.68 16.45
CA ALA A 136 4.39 -23.76 17.56
C ALA A 136 3.53 -22.48 17.69
N GLU A 137 3.88 -21.42 16.96
CA GLU A 137 3.29 -20.08 17.06
C GLU A 137 2.89 -19.58 15.67
N ALA A 138 1.58 -19.61 15.39
CA ALA A 138 1.02 -19.14 14.13
C ALA A 138 -0.09 -18.11 14.37
N VAL A 139 -0.22 -17.15 13.45
CA VAL A 139 -1.28 -16.14 13.43
C VAL A 139 -1.90 -16.13 12.04
N VAL A 140 -3.20 -16.41 11.95
CA VAL A 140 -4.00 -16.17 10.73
C VAL A 140 -4.81 -14.90 10.93
N LEU A 141 -4.79 -14.01 9.95
CA LEU A 141 -5.56 -12.77 9.99
C LEU A 141 -7.00 -13.03 9.51
N PRO A 142 -8.02 -12.45 10.19
CA PRO A 142 -9.35 -12.39 9.62
C PRO A 142 -9.30 -11.61 8.30
N VAL A 143 -10.17 -11.97 7.35
CA VAL A 143 -10.17 -11.40 5.98
C VAL A 143 -10.08 -9.88 5.98
N SER A 144 -10.89 -9.23 6.81
CA SER A 144 -10.96 -7.78 6.98
C SER A 144 -9.65 -7.13 7.43
N ALA A 145 -8.77 -7.84 8.14
CA ALA A 145 -7.50 -7.31 8.63
C ALA A 145 -6.34 -7.49 7.64
N ARG A 146 -6.55 -8.16 6.49
CA ARG A 146 -5.52 -8.47 5.49
C ARG A 146 -5.21 -7.29 4.58
N VAL A 147 -4.77 -6.19 5.20
CA VAL A 147 -4.60 -4.88 4.54
C VAL A 147 -3.18 -4.60 4.09
N PHE A 148 -2.20 -5.36 4.60
CA PHE A 148 -0.79 -5.13 4.29
C PHE A 148 -0.43 -5.76 2.93
N CYS A 149 -0.22 -4.91 1.93
CA CYS A 149 0.14 -5.36 0.58
C CYS A 149 1.63 -5.72 0.45
N ILE A 150 1.92 -6.83 -0.22
CA ILE A 150 3.27 -7.22 -0.63
C ILE A 150 3.41 -7.01 -2.14
N PRO A 151 4.37 -6.17 -2.59
CA PRO A 151 4.51 -5.86 -4.01
C PRO A 151 4.97 -7.05 -4.84
N ARG A 152 4.79 -6.94 -6.16
CA ARG A 152 5.33 -7.86 -7.17
C ARG A 152 6.56 -7.24 -7.81
N ALA A 153 7.62 -8.03 -7.97
CA ALA A 153 8.90 -7.56 -8.51
C ALA A 153 8.78 -7.00 -9.93
N SER A 154 7.87 -7.52 -10.76
CA SER A 154 7.63 -7.00 -12.11
C SER A 154 7.06 -5.57 -12.15
N ARG A 155 6.37 -5.13 -11.09
CA ARG A 155 5.76 -3.79 -11.02
C ARG A 155 6.61 -2.82 -10.22
N ALA A 156 7.19 -3.28 -9.10
CA ALA A 156 7.86 -2.41 -8.14
C ALA A 156 9.38 -2.62 -8.05
N GLY A 157 9.96 -3.59 -8.77
CA GLY A 157 11.37 -3.98 -8.65
C GLY A 157 11.71 -4.73 -7.35
N ILE A 158 10.73 -4.95 -6.47
CA ILE A 158 10.83 -5.60 -5.17
C ILE A 158 9.62 -6.53 -4.94
N GLY A 159 9.80 -7.57 -4.13
CA GLY A 159 8.74 -8.49 -3.72
C GLY A 159 8.78 -9.81 -4.48
N PHE A 160 7.63 -10.46 -4.61
CA PHE A 160 7.55 -11.77 -5.27
C PHE A 160 7.89 -11.67 -6.76
N GLY A 161 8.76 -12.57 -7.20
CA GLY A 161 9.02 -12.83 -8.62
C GLY A 161 8.05 -13.87 -9.18
N GLN A 162 8.52 -14.71 -10.10
CA GLN A 162 7.75 -15.85 -10.61
C GLN A 162 7.64 -17.01 -9.60
N SER A 163 8.54 -17.07 -8.61
CA SER A 163 8.53 -18.07 -7.54
C SER A 163 7.44 -17.78 -6.51
N ASN A 164 6.84 -18.84 -5.95
CA ASN A 164 5.95 -18.75 -4.79
C ASN A 164 6.69 -18.40 -3.49
N VAL A 165 8.02 -18.39 -3.52
CA VAL A 165 8.85 -18.08 -2.35
C VAL A 165 9.74 -16.88 -2.63
N TRP A 166 9.77 -15.93 -1.69
CA TRP A 166 10.64 -14.77 -1.72
C TRP A 166 11.41 -14.63 -0.39
N TYR A 167 12.74 -14.54 -0.47
CA TYR A 167 13.65 -14.54 0.68
C TYR A 167 14.00 -13.15 1.22
N ALA A 168 13.60 -12.09 0.51
CA ALA A 168 13.81 -10.68 0.88
C ALA A 168 15.25 -10.29 1.34
N ALA A 169 16.27 -11.00 0.89
CA ALA A 169 17.65 -10.89 1.37
C ALA A 169 18.46 -9.71 0.80
N LYS A 170 17.88 -8.93 -0.12
CA LYS A 170 18.58 -7.78 -0.73
C LYS A 170 18.47 -6.55 0.18
N ASN A 171 19.50 -5.70 0.23
CA ASN A 171 19.43 -4.42 0.95
C ASN A 171 18.29 -3.53 0.45
N SER A 172 17.94 -3.62 -0.84
CA SER A 172 16.80 -2.90 -1.42
C SER A 172 15.46 -3.26 -0.79
N SER A 173 15.34 -4.41 -0.11
CA SER A 173 14.13 -4.84 0.60
C SER A 173 14.11 -4.57 2.10
N ALA A 174 15.17 -3.98 2.65
CA ALA A 174 15.29 -3.77 4.10
C ALA A 174 14.12 -2.97 4.69
N SER A 175 13.73 -1.85 4.07
CA SER A 175 12.63 -1.01 4.56
C SER A 175 11.30 -1.75 4.58
N LEU A 176 10.99 -2.53 3.53
CA LEU A 176 9.78 -3.34 3.46
C LEU A 176 9.80 -4.48 4.49
N VAL A 177 10.95 -5.15 4.68
CA VAL A 177 11.07 -6.19 5.71
C VAL A 177 10.88 -5.63 7.11
N ASN A 178 11.39 -4.42 7.39
CA ASN A 178 11.16 -3.74 8.66
C ASN A 178 9.69 -3.38 8.86
N ALA A 179 9.01 -2.91 7.81
CA ALA A 179 7.58 -2.66 7.84
C ALA A 179 6.76 -3.90 8.19
N VAL A 180 7.08 -5.02 7.53
CA VAL A 180 6.43 -6.30 7.77
C VAL A 180 6.72 -6.78 9.19
N ARG A 181 7.94 -6.60 9.69
CA ARG A 181 8.29 -6.93 11.08
C ARG A 181 7.40 -6.16 12.06
N GLU A 182 7.33 -4.84 11.94
CA GLU A 182 6.47 -4.00 12.80
C GLU A 182 5.00 -4.41 12.70
N TYR A 183 4.51 -4.72 11.49
CA TYR A 183 3.15 -5.19 11.29
C TYR A 183 2.88 -6.55 11.93
N THR A 184 3.80 -7.52 11.84
CA THR A 184 3.66 -8.83 12.51
C THR A 184 3.83 -8.78 14.04
N GLU A 185 4.38 -7.68 14.55
CA GLU A 185 4.46 -7.41 16.00
C GLU A 185 3.20 -6.72 16.52
N ASN A 186 2.58 -5.86 15.71
CA ASN A 186 1.40 -5.09 16.07
C ASN A 186 0.48 -4.91 14.84
N PRO A 187 -0.24 -5.98 14.45
CA PRO A 187 -1.13 -5.95 13.29
C PRO A 187 -2.35 -5.08 13.58
N TYR A 188 -3.06 -4.70 12.52
CA TYR A 188 -4.41 -4.18 12.69
C TYR A 188 -5.35 -5.32 13.09
N GLU A 189 -6.17 -5.08 14.09
CA GLU A 189 -7.18 -6.02 14.54
C GLU A 189 -8.55 -5.61 14.00
N ASP A 190 -9.36 -6.62 13.69
CA ASP A 190 -10.79 -6.39 13.49
C ASP A 190 -11.49 -6.55 14.84
N PHE A 191 -11.81 -5.42 15.48
CA PHE A 191 -12.55 -5.41 16.75
C PHE A 191 -13.90 -6.13 16.65
N SER A 192 -14.51 -6.21 15.46
CA SER A 192 -15.77 -6.95 15.25
C SER A 192 -15.59 -8.46 15.17
N GLU A 193 -14.33 -8.96 15.16
CA GLU A 193 -14.02 -10.38 15.04
C GLU A 193 -14.70 -11.02 13.81
N GLY A 194 -14.85 -10.24 12.73
CA GLY A 194 -15.49 -10.65 11.48
C GLY A 194 -17.03 -10.58 11.45
N GLN A 195 -17.67 -10.10 12.52
CA GLN A 195 -19.12 -9.95 12.60
C GLN A 195 -19.67 -8.84 11.69
N ILE A 196 -18.84 -7.86 11.33
CA ILE A 196 -19.21 -6.78 10.40
C ILE A 196 -18.51 -7.04 9.07
N ARG A 197 -19.29 -7.45 8.06
CA ARG A 197 -18.85 -7.58 6.67
C ARG A 197 -19.72 -6.69 5.79
N ILE A 198 -19.15 -5.59 5.30
CA ILE A 198 -19.80 -4.68 4.36
C ILE A 198 -18.97 -4.72 3.07
N SER A 199 -19.57 -5.22 2.01
CA SER A 199 -18.93 -5.31 0.70
C SER A 199 -18.68 -3.92 0.09
N VAL A 200 -17.78 -3.86 -0.89
CA VAL A 200 -17.52 -2.65 -1.68
C VAL A 200 -18.83 -2.10 -2.26
N ASP A 201 -19.69 -2.94 -2.84
CA ASP A 201 -20.95 -2.48 -3.44
C ASP A 201 -21.96 -1.95 -2.42
N GLN A 202 -22.05 -2.56 -1.23
CA GLN A 202 -22.87 -2.01 -0.15
C GLN A 202 -22.34 -0.64 0.30
N TRP A 203 -21.02 -0.47 0.41
CA TRP A 203 -20.44 0.84 0.72
C TRP A 203 -20.75 1.87 -0.37
N ARG A 204 -20.64 1.49 -1.65
CA ARG A 204 -20.98 2.36 -2.78
C ARG A 204 -22.45 2.79 -2.73
N GLU A 205 -23.35 1.87 -2.42
CA GLU A 205 -24.78 2.18 -2.26
C GLU A 205 -25.04 3.17 -1.11
N LEU A 206 -24.41 2.98 0.05
CA LEU A 206 -24.51 3.92 1.17
C LEU A 206 -24.04 5.34 0.80
N ILE A 207 -22.98 5.44 0.01
CA ILE A 207 -22.46 6.72 -0.49
C ILE A 207 -23.44 7.35 -1.48
N ARG A 208 -23.90 6.60 -2.49
CA ARG A 208 -24.84 7.07 -3.52
C ARG A 208 -26.17 7.53 -2.96
N ASN A 209 -26.68 6.80 -1.97
CA ASN A 209 -27.96 7.11 -1.33
C ASN A 209 -27.84 8.22 -0.27
N GLY A 210 -26.64 8.79 -0.08
CA GLY A 210 -26.42 9.92 0.82
C GLY A 210 -26.48 9.58 2.31
N VAL A 211 -26.38 8.29 2.68
CA VAL A 211 -26.26 7.87 4.09
C VAL A 211 -24.99 8.48 4.69
N LEU A 212 -23.92 8.54 3.90
CA LEU A 212 -22.70 9.30 4.20
C LEU A 212 -22.71 10.61 3.42
N ASN A 213 -22.74 11.74 4.13
CA ASN A 213 -22.70 13.05 3.49
C ASN A 213 -21.25 13.53 3.25
N GLU A 214 -21.08 14.67 2.57
CA GLU A 214 -19.74 15.21 2.25
C GLU A 214 -18.89 15.49 3.50
N ARG A 215 -19.50 15.82 4.65
CA ARG A 215 -18.78 16.01 5.91
C ARG A 215 -18.27 14.69 6.49
N ASP A 216 -19.08 13.64 6.41
CA ASP A 216 -18.70 12.29 6.86
C ASP A 216 -17.55 11.76 5.98
N LEU A 217 -17.73 11.84 4.66
CA LEU A 217 -16.73 11.39 3.68
C LEU A 217 -15.45 12.25 3.74
N GLY A 218 -15.58 13.55 3.96
CA GLY A 218 -14.43 14.45 4.14
C GLY A 218 -13.66 14.17 5.43
N PHE A 219 -14.28 13.60 6.46
CA PHE A 219 -13.55 13.09 7.63
C PHE A 219 -12.82 11.78 7.31
N LEU A 220 -13.49 10.82 6.68
CA LEU A 220 -12.88 9.55 6.26
C LEU A 220 -11.72 9.78 5.28
N ALA A 221 -11.86 10.74 4.36
CA ALA A 221 -10.84 11.09 3.38
C ALA A 221 -9.54 11.62 4.01
N LYS A 222 -9.56 12.05 5.28
CA LYS A 222 -8.35 12.42 6.03
C LYS A 222 -7.55 11.20 6.46
N PHE A 223 -8.23 10.11 6.80
CA PHE A 223 -7.57 8.82 7.03
C PHE A 223 -7.06 8.29 5.70
N TYR A 224 -7.84 8.41 4.62
CA TYR A 224 -7.38 8.05 3.28
C TYR A 224 -6.08 8.76 2.91
N ALA A 225 -5.95 10.05 3.22
CA ALA A 225 -4.74 10.83 2.93
C ALA A 225 -3.50 10.40 3.72
N ALA A 226 -3.68 9.71 4.86
CA ALA A 226 -2.57 9.26 5.69
C ALA A 226 -1.90 8.02 5.09
N PRO A 227 -0.59 7.81 5.34
CA PRO A 227 0.10 6.57 4.97
C PRO A 227 -0.64 5.33 5.49
N GLY A 228 -0.85 4.35 4.63
CA GLY A 228 -1.59 3.13 5.00
C GLY A 228 -3.09 3.33 5.19
N HIS A 229 -3.63 4.48 4.80
CA HIS A 229 -4.98 4.91 5.15
C HIS A 229 -5.23 4.90 6.67
N ALA A 230 -4.17 5.12 7.45
CA ALA A 230 -4.18 4.94 8.88
C ALA A 230 -3.53 6.11 9.62
N THR A 231 -4.18 6.54 10.70
CA THR A 231 -3.68 7.62 11.57
C THR A 231 -4.43 7.65 12.89
N THR A 232 -4.06 8.58 13.78
CA THR A 232 -4.81 8.84 15.01
C THR A 232 -5.60 10.13 14.88
N CYS A 233 -6.75 10.22 15.55
CA CYS A 233 -7.48 11.49 15.67
C CYS A 233 -6.60 12.60 16.26
N LEU A 234 -5.70 12.26 17.19
CA LEU A 234 -4.77 13.22 17.79
C LEU A 234 -3.82 13.81 16.73
N GLU A 235 -3.29 12.97 15.84
CA GLU A 235 -2.41 13.41 14.77
C GLU A 235 -3.13 14.32 13.78
N LEU A 236 -4.34 13.94 13.35
CA LEU A 236 -5.19 14.79 12.51
C LEU A 236 -5.46 16.16 13.17
N THR A 237 -5.67 16.19 14.49
CA THR A 237 -5.87 17.48 15.18
C THR A 237 -4.62 18.35 15.18
N LYS A 238 -3.42 17.76 15.25
CA LYS A 238 -2.16 18.53 15.16
C LYS A 238 -1.96 19.10 13.76
N ILE A 239 -2.12 18.26 12.73
CA ILE A 239 -2.01 18.66 11.31
C ILE A 239 -2.94 19.84 11.03
N GLU A 240 -4.17 19.81 11.56
CA GLU A 240 -5.17 20.85 11.31
C GLU A 240 -5.17 22.02 12.32
N GLY A 241 -4.29 22.02 13.33
CA GLY A 241 -4.30 23.04 14.38
C GLY A 241 -5.59 23.06 15.22
N LYS A 242 -6.23 21.90 15.41
CA LYS A 242 -7.48 21.72 16.15
C LYS A 242 -7.25 21.26 17.59
N LYS A 243 -8.28 21.41 18.43
CA LYS A 243 -8.29 20.84 19.79
C LYS A 243 -8.22 19.31 19.75
N PRO A 244 -7.54 18.63 20.70
CA PRO A 244 -7.32 17.18 20.67
C PRO A 244 -8.59 16.32 20.58
N ASN A 245 -9.74 16.84 21.03
CA ASN A 245 -11.01 16.13 21.05
C ASN A 245 -11.94 16.47 19.88
N ALA A 246 -11.48 17.26 18.90
CA ALA A 246 -12.32 17.78 17.81
C ALA A 246 -12.98 16.69 16.96
N TYR A 247 -12.40 15.48 16.94
CA TYR A 247 -12.88 14.35 16.15
C TYR A 247 -13.63 13.28 16.93
N ASN A 248 -13.72 13.36 18.26
CA ASN A 248 -14.23 12.26 19.09
C ASN A 248 -15.69 11.86 18.77
N ALA A 249 -16.52 12.81 18.33
CA ALA A 249 -17.94 12.58 18.06
C ALA A 249 -18.24 12.10 16.62
N ILE A 250 -17.34 12.35 15.66
CA ILE A 250 -17.61 12.09 14.24
C ILE A 250 -17.72 10.60 13.93
N PRO A 251 -16.78 9.72 14.35
CA PRO A 251 -16.89 8.29 14.11
C PRO A 251 -18.19 7.69 14.66
N LYS A 252 -18.61 8.12 15.86
CA LYS A 252 -19.87 7.66 16.45
C LYS A 252 -21.07 8.03 15.56
N SER A 253 -21.11 9.27 15.07
CA SER A 253 -22.19 9.74 14.18
C SER A 253 -22.23 8.94 12.87
N ILE A 254 -21.09 8.75 12.22
CA ILE A 254 -20.97 8.00 10.97
C ILE A 254 -21.46 6.56 11.16
N GLY A 255 -20.95 5.86 12.17
CA GLY A 255 -21.30 4.46 12.34
C GLY A 255 -22.75 4.24 12.79
N ILE A 256 -23.39 5.19 13.47
CA ILE A 256 -24.85 5.11 13.73
C ILE A 256 -25.62 5.12 12.40
N LYS A 257 -25.32 6.04 11.49
CA LYS A 257 -25.99 6.14 10.18
C LYS A 257 -25.86 4.84 9.37
N VAL A 258 -24.64 4.29 9.31
CA VAL A 258 -24.37 3.04 8.60
C VAL A 258 -25.07 1.86 9.26
N ASN A 259 -25.04 1.79 10.59
CA ASN A 259 -25.71 0.74 11.36
C ASN A 259 -27.23 0.75 11.16
N GLU A 260 -27.85 1.94 11.12
CA GLU A 260 -29.29 2.09 10.85
C GLU A 260 -29.65 1.69 9.42
N ALA A 261 -28.80 2.04 8.45
CA ALA A 261 -29.03 1.69 7.05
C ALA A 261 -28.90 0.18 6.75
N LEU A 262 -27.99 -0.52 7.46
CA LEU A 262 -27.67 -1.93 7.19
C LEU A 262 -28.12 -2.91 8.29
N SER A 263 -28.68 -2.42 9.40
CA SER A 263 -29.08 -3.24 10.56
C SER A 263 -27.95 -4.12 11.10
N LEU A 264 -26.76 -3.54 11.26
CA LEU A 264 -25.55 -4.26 11.69
C LEU A 264 -25.60 -4.67 13.18
N PRO A 265 -24.82 -5.69 13.58
CA PRO A 265 -24.63 -6.01 14.98
C PRO A 265 -23.94 -4.85 15.72
N VAL A 266 -24.49 -4.48 16.87
CA VAL A 266 -23.95 -3.39 17.71
C VAL A 266 -22.87 -3.93 18.62
N MET A 267 -21.63 -3.51 18.37
CA MET A 267 -20.49 -3.85 19.22
C MET A 267 -20.54 -3.12 20.56
N LYS A 268 -19.94 -3.72 21.59
CA LYS A 268 -19.78 -3.13 22.92
C LYS A 268 -18.34 -3.22 23.39
N TRP A 269 -17.90 -2.27 24.21
CA TRP A 269 -16.61 -2.38 24.89
C TRP A 269 -16.58 -3.62 25.80
N LYS A 270 -15.49 -4.41 25.76
CA LYS A 270 -15.36 -5.61 26.61
C LYS A 270 -15.48 -5.32 28.12
N LYS A 271 -15.21 -4.08 28.54
CA LYS A 271 -15.25 -3.62 29.95
C LYS A 271 -16.42 -2.69 30.29
N SER A 272 -17.28 -2.33 29.33
CA SER A 272 -18.44 -1.47 29.58
C SER A 272 -19.56 -1.69 28.56
N ASP A 273 -20.82 -1.46 28.94
CA ASP A 273 -21.97 -1.55 28.02
C ASP A 273 -22.02 -0.43 26.96
N GLN A 274 -20.95 0.36 26.84
CA GLN A 274 -20.88 1.43 25.85
C GLN A 274 -20.82 0.83 24.44
N LYS A 275 -21.80 1.22 23.62
CA LYS A 275 -21.89 0.86 22.20
C LYS A 275 -20.73 1.46 21.40
N LEU A 276 -20.18 0.65 20.50
CA LEU A 276 -19.07 0.98 19.60
C LEU A 276 -19.54 0.96 18.15
N PHE A 277 -19.15 2.00 17.43
CA PHE A 277 -19.55 2.22 16.04
C PHE A 277 -18.37 2.42 15.10
N PHE A 278 -17.19 2.78 15.63
CA PHE A 278 -15.98 2.90 14.81
C PHE A 278 -15.55 1.59 14.13
N PRO A 279 -15.75 0.38 14.70
CA PRO A 279 -15.35 -0.87 14.05
C PRO A 279 -16.04 -1.09 12.71
N ILE A 280 -17.14 -0.38 12.41
CA ILE A 280 -17.85 -0.49 11.13
C ILE A 280 -16.95 -0.09 9.96
N PHE A 281 -16.09 0.92 10.12
CA PHE A 281 -15.30 1.50 9.03
C PHE A 281 -13.80 1.61 9.35
N PHE A 282 -13.39 1.25 10.57
CA PHE A 282 -11.99 1.18 10.96
C PHE A 282 -11.60 -0.20 11.48
N LEU A 283 -10.38 -0.58 11.14
CA LEU A 283 -9.56 -1.50 11.92
C LEU A 283 -8.73 -0.66 12.92
N ASP A 284 -8.24 -1.29 13.98
CA ASP A 284 -7.48 -0.58 15.00
C ASP A 284 -6.25 -1.33 15.50
N ARG A 285 -5.27 -0.57 16.00
CA ARG A 285 -4.14 -1.11 16.76
C ARG A 285 -3.69 -0.13 17.83
N VAL A 286 -3.15 -0.66 18.92
CA VAL A 286 -2.62 0.15 20.02
C VAL A 286 -1.16 0.49 19.73
N ILE A 287 -0.84 1.77 19.59
CA ILE A 287 0.54 2.20 19.26
C ILE A 287 1.35 2.60 20.50
N LYS A 288 0.74 3.24 21.50
CA LYS A 288 1.42 3.61 22.76
C LYS A 288 0.42 3.86 23.89
N GLY A 289 0.50 3.07 24.96
CA GLY A 289 -0.41 3.20 26.10
C GLY A 289 -1.87 3.00 25.68
N HIS A 290 -2.66 4.07 25.69
CA HIS A 290 -4.06 4.06 25.26
C HIS A 290 -4.29 4.75 23.90
N LEU A 291 -3.22 5.13 23.20
CA LEU A 291 -3.33 5.76 21.90
C LEU A 291 -3.60 4.70 20.83
N ILE A 292 -4.75 4.85 20.17
CA ILE A 292 -5.24 3.93 19.13
C ILE A 292 -5.04 4.60 17.77
N GLU A 293 -4.42 3.87 16.86
CA GLU A 293 -4.37 4.18 15.45
C GLU A 293 -5.50 3.45 14.74
N TRP A 294 -6.24 4.18 13.91
CA TRP A 294 -7.32 3.63 13.11
C TRP A 294 -6.92 3.59 11.64
N CYS A 295 -7.19 2.47 10.99
CA CYS A 295 -6.98 2.23 9.58
C CYS A 295 -8.33 2.04 8.89
N LEU A 296 -8.58 2.75 7.78
CA LEU A 296 -9.80 2.56 7.01
C LEU A 296 -9.91 1.12 6.52
N ARG A 297 -11.12 0.57 6.57
CA ARG A 297 -11.39 -0.73 5.96
C ARG A 297 -11.17 -0.67 4.44
N PRO A 298 -10.47 -1.65 3.84
CA PRO A 298 -10.20 -1.68 2.40
C PRO A 298 -11.40 -1.49 1.50
N GLU A 299 -12.52 -2.12 1.85
CA GLU A 299 -13.75 -2.11 1.06
C GLU A 299 -14.35 -0.70 0.99
N LEU A 300 -14.22 0.06 2.08
CA LEU A 300 -14.62 1.46 2.14
C LEU A 300 -13.66 2.35 1.34
N VAL A 301 -12.35 2.10 1.39
CA VAL A 301 -11.37 2.82 0.56
C VAL A 301 -11.73 2.71 -0.92
N LEU A 302 -11.94 1.48 -1.41
CA LEU A 302 -12.31 1.20 -2.80
C LEU A 302 -13.64 1.85 -3.19
N ALA A 303 -14.64 1.80 -2.29
CA ALA A 303 -15.92 2.45 -2.52
C ALA A 303 -15.77 3.98 -2.61
N MET A 304 -14.96 4.60 -1.76
CA MET A 304 -14.70 6.03 -1.80
C MET A 304 -13.94 6.44 -3.07
N GLU A 305 -12.94 5.66 -3.51
CA GLU A 305 -12.22 5.90 -4.78
C GLU A 305 -13.18 5.87 -5.98
N ALA A 306 -14.14 4.94 -5.97
CA ALA A 306 -15.12 4.80 -7.03
C ALA A 306 -16.17 5.91 -7.03
N GLU A 307 -16.68 6.31 -5.86
CA GLU A 307 -17.86 7.17 -5.76
C GLU A 307 -17.54 8.65 -5.47
N CYS A 308 -16.39 8.97 -4.87
CA CYS A 308 -16.04 10.35 -4.52
C CYS A 308 -14.55 10.74 -4.78
N PRO A 309 -13.98 10.44 -5.96
CA PRO A 309 -12.57 10.69 -6.25
C PRO A 309 -12.18 12.17 -6.17
N GLU A 310 -13.07 13.10 -6.54
CA GLU A 310 -12.80 14.54 -6.45
C GLU A 310 -12.73 15.04 -5.00
N LEU A 311 -13.58 14.51 -4.12
CA LEU A 311 -13.55 14.82 -2.70
C LEU A 311 -12.24 14.33 -2.08
N ILE A 312 -11.87 13.07 -2.35
CA ILE A 312 -10.57 12.50 -1.95
C ILE A 312 -9.44 13.41 -2.42
N GLY A 313 -9.38 13.73 -3.71
CA GLY A 313 -8.31 14.54 -4.28
C GLY A 313 -8.17 15.91 -3.59
N ARG A 314 -9.29 16.61 -3.37
CA ARG A 314 -9.29 17.89 -2.65
C ARG A 314 -8.85 17.74 -1.19
N THR A 315 -9.32 16.70 -0.49
CA THR A 315 -8.94 16.45 0.91
C THR A 315 -7.47 16.08 1.05
N VAL A 316 -6.93 15.21 0.19
CA VAL A 316 -5.51 14.85 0.19
C VAL A 316 -4.63 16.09 -0.01
N GLN A 317 -4.95 16.93 -1.00
CA GLN A 317 -4.22 18.19 -1.22
C GLN A 317 -4.31 19.14 -0.02
N GLN A 318 -5.45 19.18 0.67
CA GLN A 318 -5.61 19.98 1.86
C GLN A 318 -4.76 19.44 3.03
N VAL A 319 -4.85 18.14 3.32
CA VAL A 319 -4.10 17.48 4.40
C VAL A 319 -2.60 17.63 4.17
N ASN A 320 -2.11 17.40 2.94
CA ASN A 320 -0.69 17.53 2.62
C ASN A 320 -0.17 18.95 2.87
N ARG A 321 -0.91 19.99 2.45
CA ARG A 321 -0.52 21.39 2.73
C ARG A 321 -0.49 21.71 4.23
N GLN A 322 -1.45 21.16 4.98
CA GLN A 322 -1.52 21.35 6.43
C GLN A 322 -0.40 20.59 7.14
N GLU A 323 -0.07 19.39 6.67
CA GLU A 323 1.03 18.59 7.19
C GLU A 323 2.38 19.24 6.89
N GLU A 324 2.61 19.77 5.69
CA GLU A 324 3.81 20.54 5.35
C GLU A 324 3.97 21.77 6.26
N ALA A 325 2.89 22.52 6.49
CA ALA A 325 2.90 23.68 7.37
C ALA A 325 3.20 23.29 8.82
N TRP A 326 2.60 22.21 9.31
CA TRP A 326 2.86 21.70 10.65
C TRP A 326 4.28 21.13 10.79
N CYS A 327 4.75 20.33 9.84
CA CYS A 327 6.12 19.82 9.81
C CYS A 327 7.15 20.95 9.74
N GLY A 328 6.86 22.05 9.04
CA GLY A 328 7.69 23.25 9.05
C GLY A 328 7.83 23.93 10.41
N SER A 329 6.97 23.60 11.38
CA SER A 329 7.07 24.05 12.78
C SER A 329 7.87 23.11 13.69
N LEU A 330 8.24 21.92 13.20
CA LEU A 330 8.97 20.91 13.96
C LEU A 330 10.49 21.09 13.82
N THR A 331 11.24 20.54 14.77
CA THR A 331 12.70 20.45 14.72
C THR A 331 13.17 19.40 13.70
N ASN A 332 14.42 19.51 13.24
CA ASN A 332 15.01 18.53 12.33
C ASN A 332 15.03 17.13 12.97
N GLU A 333 15.33 17.02 14.26
CA GLU A 333 15.31 15.76 15.00
C GLU A 333 13.92 15.11 14.97
N GLU A 334 12.86 15.89 15.20
CA GLU A 334 11.47 15.41 15.13
C GLU A 334 11.09 14.96 13.71
N ILE A 335 11.50 15.72 12.69
CA ILE A 335 11.24 15.38 11.29
C ILE A 335 11.96 14.07 10.91
N TYR A 336 13.23 13.90 11.28
CA TYR A 336 13.97 12.69 10.97
C TYR A 336 13.43 11.46 11.70
N GLU A 337 12.99 11.62 12.95
CA GLU A 337 12.37 10.53 13.70
C GLU A 337 11.03 10.10 13.07
N ARG A 338 10.22 11.06 12.59
CA ARG A 338 8.99 10.77 11.83
C ARG A 338 9.27 10.11 10.48
N ALA A 339 10.28 10.58 9.77
CA ALA A 339 10.69 10.01 8.47
C ALA A 339 11.15 8.56 8.60
N ARG A 340 11.86 8.21 9.68
CA ARG A 340 12.30 6.83 9.96
C ARG A 340 11.12 5.89 10.23
N LYS A 341 10.08 6.37 10.92
CA LYS A 341 8.87 5.59 11.23
C LYS A 341 7.92 5.42 10.05
N SER A 342 7.91 6.37 9.12
CA SER A 342 7.08 6.35 7.91
C SER A 342 7.69 5.54 6.76
N ALA A 343 8.95 5.09 6.87
CA ALA A 343 9.62 4.22 5.90
C ALA A 343 9.00 2.82 5.77
N THR A 344 7.90 2.56 6.49
CA THR A 344 7.19 1.29 6.57
C THR A 344 5.97 1.19 5.65
N TYR A 345 5.66 2.23 4.88
CA TYR A 345 4.54 2.22 3.94
C TYR A 345 5.02 2.27 2.49
N VAL A 346 4.56 1.32 1.66
CA VAL A 346 4.66 1.44 0.21
C VAL A 346 3.60 2.46 -0.22
N PRO A 347 3.97 3.63 -0.76
CA PRO A 347 3.00 4.66 -1.12
C PRO A 347 1.93 4.10 -2.05
N SER A 348 0.65 4.29 -1.75
CA SER A 348 -0.40 4.06 -2.73
C SER A 348 -0.27 5.12 -3.83
N ALA A 349 0.14 4.68 -5.02
CA ALA A 349 0.13 5.54 -6.19
C ALA A 349 -1.32 5.64 -6.66
N TYR A 350 -1.94 6.81 -6.55
CA TYR A 350 -3.21 7.10 -7.19
C TYR A 350 -2.96 7.70 -8.59
N GLU A 351 -3.66 7.20 -9.59
CA GLU A 351 -3.59 7.76 -10.95
C GLU A 351 -4.32 9.11 -11.01
N VAL A 352 -3.56 10.19 -11.22
CA VAL A 352 -4.12 11.49 -11.58
C VAL A 352 -4.25 11.55 -13.09
N LYS A 353 -5.48 11.45 -13.61
CA LYS A 353 -5.76 11.75 -15.03
C LYS A 353 -5.47 13.24 -15.27
N THR A 354 -4.31 13.54 -15.85
CA THR A 354 -3.96 14.89 -16.29
C THR A 354 -4.43 15.08 -17.74
N VAL A 355 -5.19 16.15 -17.99
CA VAL A 355 -5.52 16.56 -19.35
C VAL A 355 -4.25 17.12 -19.99
N GLN A 356 -3.70 16.40 -20.97
CA GLN A 356 -2.56 16.86 -21.77
C GLN A 356 -3.07 17.48 -23.08
N TYR A 357 -2.65 18.71 -23.34
CA TYR A 357 -2.90 19.36 -24.63
C TYR A 357 -1.84 18.93 -25.65
N SER A 358 -2.26 18.53 -26.85
CA SER A 358 -1.34 18.24 -27.95
C SER A 358 -0.60 19.52 -28.35
N ARG A 359 0.73 19.50 -28.30
CA ARG A 359 1.58 20.64 -28.69
C ARG A 359 2.04 20.50 -30.14
N ASN A 360 2.11 21.60 -30.88
CA ASN A 360 2.65 21.59 -32.23
C ASN A 360 4.19 21.44 -32.22
N GLY A 361 4.70 20.33 -32.76
CA GLY A 361 6.14 20.05 -32.81
C GLY A 361 6.96 21.08 -33.59
N ASN A 362 6.36 21.72 -34.60
CA ASN A 362 7.03 22.76 -35.38
C ASN A 362 7.28 24.03 -34.55
N ILE A 363 6.31 24.40 -33.71
CA ILE A 363 6.42 25.56 -32.81
C ILE A 363 7.52 25.31 -31.78
N THR A 364 7.56 24.10 -31.23
CA THR A 364 8.59 23.69 -30.26
C THR A 364 9.99 23.76 -30.86
N LEU A 365 10.17 23.22 -32.07
CA LEU A 365 11.47 23.23 -32.75
C LEU A 365 11.89 24.65 -33.14
N ALA A 366 10.97 25.47 -33.64
CA ALA A 366 11.24 26.86 -34.00
C ALA A 366 11.62 27.72 -32.79
N ALA A 367 10.94 27.56 -31.65
CA ALA A 367 11.30 28.24 -30.40
C ALA A 367 12.70 27.87 -29.93
N ARG A 368 13.07 26.58 -30.00
CA ARG A 368 14.43 26.11 -29.67
C ARG A 368 15.49 26.69 -30.61
N ARG A 369 15.22 26.75 -31.92
CA ARG A 369 16.12 27.36 -32.90
C ARG A 369 16.30 28.86 -32.66
N ARG A 370 15.20 29.58 -32.39
CA ARG A 370 15.23 31.01 -32.03
C ARG A 370 16.09 31.28 -30.80
N ALA A 371 16.07 30.39 -29.82
CA ALA A 371 16.85 30.51 -28.61
C ALA A 371 18.37 30.30 -28.79
N GLY A 372 18.81 29.71 -29.90
CA GLY A 372 20.24 29.52 -30.21
C GLY A 372 21.00 28.75 -29.14
N GLY A 373 20.34 27.83 -28.44
CA GLY A 373 20.92 27.05 -27.33
C GLY A 373 21.01 27.79 -25.99
N THR A 374 20.57 29.04 -25.89
CA THR A 374 20.59 29.82 -24.65
C THR A 374 19.17 30.03 -24.10
N CYS A 375 19.03 30.00 -22.77
CA CYS A 375 17.75 30.28 -22.13
C CYS A 375 17.29 31.70 -22.45
N GLN A 376 16.07 31.86 -22.98
CA GLN A 376 15.56 33.19 -23.35
C GLN A 376 15.26 34.08 -22.14
N LEU A 377 15.14 33.53 -20.92
CA LEU A 377 15.00 34.36 -19.72
C LEU A 377 16.36 34.79 -19.15
N CYS A 378 17.19 33.84 -18.73
CA CYS A 378 18.42 34.13 -18.00
C CYS A 378 19.70 34.19 -18.84
N GLY A 379 19.62 33.89 -20.15
CA GLY A 379 20.75 33.93 -21.08
C GLY A 379 21.77 32.80 -20.94
N LYS A 380 21.55 31.83 -20.03
CA LYS A 380 22.50 30.74 -19.77
C LYS A 380 22.20 29.49 -20.60
N VAL A 381 23.25 28.75 -20.92
CA VAL A 381 23.16 27.35 -21.39
C VAL A 381 23.16 26.45 -20.13
N PRO A 382 22.16 25.58 -19.91
CA PRO A 382 22.10 24.78 -18.70
C PRO A 382 23.08 23.59 -18.73
N PHE A 383 22.84 22.64 -19.63
CA PHE A 383 23.67 21.47 -19.91
C PHE A 383 23.35 20.95 -21.31
N TYR A 384 24.16 20.04 -21.83
CA TYR A 384 23.95 19.41 -23.14
C TYR A 384 23.33 18.03 -22.98
N ASP A 385 22.44 17.66 -23.90
CA ASP A 385 21.91 16.30 -23.99
C ASP A 385 22.97 15.33 -24.57
N PRO A 386 22.73 14.01 -24.59
CA PRO A 386 23.69 13.04 -25.14
C PRO A 386 24.03 13.24 -26.64
N LYS A 387 23.27 14.07 -27.37
CA LYS A 387 23.52 14.42 -28.77
C LYS A 387 24.35 15.71 -28.90
N GLY A 388 24.72 16.33 -27.78
CA GLY A 388 25.51 17.56 -27.75
C GLY A 388 24.67 18.84 -27.89
N GLU A 389 23.35 18.75 -27.80
CA GLU A 389 22.45 19.91 -27.95
C GLU A 389 22.08 20.52 -26.60
N ALA A 390 22.00 21.85 -26.52
CA ALA A 390 21.63 22.52 -25.27
C ALA A 390 20.20 22.16 -24.84
N TYR A 391 20.05 21.66 -23.61
CA TYR A 391 18.77 21.19 -23.09
C TYR A 391 17.86 22.36 -22.67
N LEU A 392 16.87 22.70 -23.50
CA LEU A 392 15.87 23.72 -23.23
C LEU A 392 14.44 23.18 -23.34
N GLU A 393 13.58 23.62 -22.42
CA GLU A 393 12.15 23.31 -22.35
C GLU A 393 11.35 24.48 -22.94
N VAL A 394 10.42 24.18 -23.84
CA VAL A 394 9.56 25.21 -24.43
C VAL A 394 8.36 25.45 -23.51
N HIS A 395 8.24 26.70 -23.07
CA HIS A 395 7.20 27.19 -22.18
C HIS A 395 6.19 28.02 -22.96
N HIS A 396 4.89 27.82 -22.73
CA HIS A 396 3.86 28.79 -23.13
C HIS A 396 3.86 29.95 -22.15
N ILE A 397 4.21 31.15 -22.60
CA ILE A 397 4.36 32.36 -21.76
C ILE A 397 3.02 32.71 -21.11
N ILE A 398 1.94 32.66 -21.89
CA ILE A 398 0.56 32.59 -21.41
C ILE A 398 0.15 31.10 -21.45
N PRO A 399 -0.10 30.46 -20.30
CA PRO A 399 -0.42 29.03 -20.26
C PRO A 399 -1.65 28.65 -21.10
N LEU A 400 -1.60 27.49 -21.76
CA LEU A 400 -2.74 26.96 -22.52
C LEU A 400 -4.01 26.76 -21.66
N ALA A 401 -3.83 26.34 -20.40
CA ALA A 401 -4.94 26.17 -19.45
C ALA A 401 -5.63 27.49 -19.09
N ASP A 402 -4.94 28.61 -19.26
CA ASP A 402 -5.44 29.98 -19.04
C ASP A 402 -5.90 30.63 -20.36
N GLY A 403 -6.09 29.83 -21.43
CA GLY A 403 -6.56 30.29 -22.74
C GLY A 403 -5.47 30.86 -23.67
N GLY A 404 -4.19 30.67 -23.33
CA GLY A 404 -3.09 31.09 -24.20
C GLY A 404 -3.07 30.34 -25.53
N PRO A 405 -2.69 30.98 -26.65
CA PRO A 405 -2.63 30.32 -27.95
C PRO A 405 -1.33 29.49 -28.12
N ASP A 406 -1.37 28.39 -28.87
CA ASP A 406 -0.18 27.64 -29.27
C ASP A 406 0.46 28.30 -30.51
N THR A 407 1.19 29.40 -30.31
CA THR A 407 1.86 30.17 -31.39
C THR A 407 3.30 30.51 -31.03
N LEU A 408 4.11 30.90 -32.03
CA LEU A 408 5.53 31.24 -31.85
C LEU A 408 5.75 32.45 -30.93
N GLU A 409 4.79 33.38 -30.92
CA GLU A 409 4.81 34.61 -30.15
C GLU A 409 4.44 34.36 -28.67
N ASN A 410 3.83 33.21 -28.37
CA ASN A 410 3.43 32.82 -27.02
C ASN A 410 4.31 31.70 -26.43
N VAL A 411 5.46 31.39 -27.04
CA VAL A 411 6.38 30.38 -26.52
C VAL A 411 7.79 30.89 -26.35
N ALA A 412 8.51 30.39 -25.34
CA ALA A 412 9.92 30.66 -25.13
C ALA A 412 10.69 29.40 -24.74
N ALA A 413 11.93 29.25 -25.21
CA ALA A 413 12.80 28.16 -24.81
C ALA A 413 13.58 28.55 -23.54
N LEU A 414 13.37 27.81 -22.45
CA LEU A 414 13.88 28.11 -21.12
C LEU A 414 14.74 26.96 -20.58
N CYS A 415 15.71 27.28 -19.73
CA CYS A 415 16.35 26.23 -18.93
C CYS A 415 15.38 25.70 -17.87
N PRO A 416 15.59 24.47 -17.32
CA PRO A 416 14.68 23.87 -16.34
C PRO A 416 14.39 24.76 -15.13
N ASN A 417 15.39 25.51 -14.65
CA ASN A 417 15.24 26.43 -13.53
C ASN A 417 14.30 27.60 -13.86
N CYS A 418 14.49 28.25 -15.01
CA CYS A 418 13.63 29.35 -15.46
C CYS A 418 12.23 28.85 -15.85
N HIS A 419 12.14 27.67 -16.46
CA HIS A 419 10.87 27.02 -16.77
C HIS A 419 10.04 26.80 -15.50
N ARG A 420 10.66 26.25 -14.45
CA ARG A 420 10.00 26.08 -13.15
C ARG A 420 9.67 27.41 -12.48
N LYS A 421 10.57 28.40 -12.55
CA LYS A 421 10.36 29.76 -12.02
C LYS A 421 9.08 30.38 -12.59
N MET A 422 8.83 30.25 -13.90
CA MET A 422 7.62 30.77 -14.54
C MET A 422 6.34 30.12 -14.01
N HIS A 423 6.35 28.80 -13.80
CA HIS A 423 5.21 28.09 -13.23
C HIS A 423 4.93 28.46 -11.76
N VAL A 424 5.99 28.69 -10.97
CA VAL A 424 5.89 28.92 -9.51
C VAL A 424 5.61 30.38 -9.17
N LEU A 425 6.34 31.32 -9.77
CA LEU A 425 6.29 32.74 -9.39
C LEU A 425 5.32 33.57 -10.22
N LYS A 426 5.10 33.21 -11.50
CA LYS A 426 4.29 33.98 -12.46
C LYS A 426 4.61 35.48 -12.45
N ASP A 427 5.90 35.81 -12.37
CA ASP A 427 6.36 37.19 -12.25
C ASP A 427 6.06 38.00 -13.53
N LYS A 428 5.46 39.19 -13.37
CA LYS A 428 5.02 40.01 -14.50
C LYS A 428 6.19 40.54 -15.34
N GLN A 429 7.34 40.82 -14.72
CA GLN A 429 8.52 41.34 -15.41
C GLN A 429 9.14 40.23 -16.29
N ASP A 430 9.23 39.02 -15.75
CA ASP A 430 9.72 37.85 -16.51
C ASP A 430 8.79 37.52 -17.69
N ILE A 431 7.46 37.56 -17.49
CA ILE A 431 6.47 37.37 -18.56
C ILE A 431 6.67 38.40 -19.68
N GLN A 432 6.79 39.68 -19.34
CA GLN A 432 6.99 40.76 -20.31
C GLN A 432 8.32 40.57 -21.07
N THR A 433 9.39 40.21 -20.37
CA THR A 433 10.70 39.93 -20.97
C THR A 433 10.62 38.80 -22.00
N LEU A 434 9.85 37.75 -21.72
CA LEU A 434 9.68 36.63 -22.64
C LEU A 434 8.80 36.99 -23.84
N LEU A 435 7.74 37.77 -23.64
CA LEU A 435 6.90 38.25 -24.74
C LEU A 435 7.70 39.12 -25.73
N GLU A 436 8.61 39.96 -25.23
CA GLU A 436 9.50 40.76 -26.06
C GLU A 436 10.48 39.92 -26.88
N LYS A 437 10.99 38.83 -26.31
CA LYS A 437 11.91 37.90 -27.00
C LYS A 437 11.23 36.86 -27.89
N ALA A 438 9.90 36.75 -27.80
CA ALA A 438 9.11 35.84 -28.63
C ALA A 438 8.61 36.50 -29.92
N ARG A 439 8.68 37.84 -30.01
CA ARG A 439 8.57 38.62 -31.25
C ARG A 439 9.85 38.49 -32.08
#